data_AF-A0A935N732-F1
#
_entry.id   AF-A0A935N732-F1
#
_cell.length_a   1.000
_cell.length_b   1.000
_cell.length_c   1.000
_cell.angle_alpha   90.00
_cell.angle_beta   90.00
_cell.angle_gamma   90.00
#
_symmetry.space_group_name_H-M   'P 1'
#
loop_
_entity.id
_entity.type
_entity.pdbx_description
1 polymer ?
#
loop_
_entity_poly.entity_id
_entity_poly.type
_entity_poly.pdbx_seq_one_letter_code
_entity_poly.pdbx_strand_id
1 'polypeptide(L)'
;MNHYAVERPNAIANTETVEACCKKSLTKPAVVLSRTRLARYSDYDFEPFSGRILFREPVPSVDENNNPIYIRISYEVEEEFGDKHWVGGFDAKVKLSDNVSFGAAYAKDNDKQTPYEIAGANIEVKLGSKTYVAS
;
A
#
# COMPACT_ATOMS: atom_id res chain seq x y z
N MET A 1 16.07 11.15 -23.58
CA MET A 1 16.06 10.29 -22.38
C MET A 1 15.27 11.04 -21.32
N ASN A 2 14.06 10.59 -20.99
CA ASN A 2 13.19 11.29 -20.04
C ASN A 2 13.47 10.78 -18.63
N HIS A 3 13.69 11.69 -17.69
CA HIS A 3 13.94 11.38 -16.28
C HIS A 3 12.65 11.64 -15.49
N TYR A 4 12.31 10.74 -14.58
CA TYR A 4 11.18 10.88 -13.67
C TYR A 4 11.70 10.89 -12.23
N ALA A 5 11.07 11.66 -11.36
CA ALA A 5 11.41 11.74 -9.94
C ALA A 5 10.16 11.38 -9.11
N VAL A 6 10.36 10.67 -8.01
CA VAL A 6 9.32 10.45 -7.01
C VAL A 6 9.16 11.70 -6.14
N GLU A 7 8.00 11.86 -5.52
CA GLU A 7 7.66 13.08 -4.77
C GLU A 7 8.55 13.35 -3.55
N ARG A 8 9.11 12.31 -2.91
CA ARG A 8 9.94 12.44 -1.71
C ARG A 8 11.34 11.82 -1.91
N PRO A 9 12.42 12.61 -1.76
CA PRO A 9 13.78 12.07 -1.71
C PRO A 9 14.01 11.27 -0.41
N ASN A 10 15.17 10.63 -0.26
CA ASN A 10 15.55 9.78 0.89
C ASN A 10 14.70 8.49 1.02
N ALA A 11 14.47 7.80 -0.09
CA ALA A 11 13.86 6.48 -0.07
C ALA A 11 14.80 5.44 0.59
N ILE A 12 14.22 4.47 1.28
CA ILE A 12 14.96 3.31 1.79
C ILE A 12 15.26 2.39 0.60
N ALA A 13 16.54 2.17 0.32
CA ALA A 13 16.98 1.42 -0.84
C ALA A 13 16.40 -0.01 -0.83
N ASN A 14 15.85 -0.46 -1.98
CA ASN A 14 15.29 -1.79 -2.21
C ASN A 14 13.93 -2.04 -1.54
N THR A 15 13.26 -1.01 -1.04
CA THR A 15 11.86 -1.09 -0.60
C THR A 15 10.88 -0.77 -1.74
N GLU A 16 11.39 -0.28 -2.88
CA GLU A 16 10.56 0.17 -3.96
C GLU A 16 9.85 -0.98 -4.69
N THR A 17 8.59 -0.74 -5.05
CA THR A 17 7.82 -1.55 -5.98
C THR A 17 7.29 -0.64 -7.07
N VAL A 18 7.65 -0.97 -8.30
CA VAL A 18 7.26 -0.23 -9.51
C VAL A 18 6.31 -1.10 -10.32
N GLU A 19 5.17 -0.55 -10.70
CA GLU A 19 4.14 -1.23 -11.47
C GLU A 19 3.63 -0.35 -12.61
N ALA A 20 3.52 -0.92 -13.80
CA ALA A 20 2.72 -0.37 -14.88
C ALA A 20 1.26 -0.80 -14.68
N CYS A 21 0.37 0.16 -14.47
CA CYS A 21 -1.04 -0.09 -14.18
C CYS A 21 -1.90 0.44 -15.32
N CYS A 22 -2.78 -0.40 -15.86
CA CYS A 22 -3.81 0.03 -16.81
C CYS A 22 -5.13 0.25 -16.08
N LYS A 23 -5.83 1.35 -16.36
CA LYS A 23 -7.15 1.63 -15.77
C LYS A 23 -8.16 2.04 -16.83
N LYS A 24 -9.44 1.89 -16.52
CA LYS A 24 -10.51 2.14 -17.50
C LYS A 24 -10.65 3.61 -17.91
N SER A 25 -10.37 4.55 -17.02
CA SER A 25 -10.47 6.00 -17.29
C SER A 25 -9.59 6.81 -16.34
N LEU A 26 -9.10 7.97 -16.80
CA LEU A 26 -8.34 8.92 -15.99
C LEU A 26 -9.16 9.51 -14.84
N THR A 27 -10.46 9.74 -15.06
CA THR A 27 -11.36 10.43 -14.11
C THR A 27 -12.03 9.49 -13.11
N LYS A 28 -11.99 8.17 -13.33
CA LYS A 28 -12.59 7.15 -12.45
C LYS A 28 -11.56 6.05 -12.12
N PRO A 29 -10.61 6.32 -11.21
CA PRO A 29 -9.45 5.46 -10.98
C PRO A 29 -9.75 4.15 -10.23
N ALA A 30 -10.98 3.94 -9.74
CA ALA A 30 -11.33 2.76 -8.93
C ALA A 30 -11.25 1.43 -9.69
N VAL A 31 -11.23 1.45 -11.04
CA VAL A 31 -11.20 0.24 -11.87
C VAL A 31 -9.84 0.11 -12.55
N VAL A 32 -8.95 -0.65 -11.91
CA VAL A 32 -7.68 -1.10 -12.49
C VAL A 32 -7.94 -2.36 -13.31
N LEU A 33 -7.59 -2.33 -14.58
CA LEU A 33 -7.78 -3.44 -15.53
C LEU A 33 -6.63 -4.44 -15.47
N SER A 34 -5.39 -3.96 -15.29
CA SER A 34 -4.21 -4.79 -15.15
C SER A 34 -3.11 -4.09 -14.36
N ARG A 35 -2.22 -4.89 -13.76
CA ARG A 35 -0.99 -4.44 -13.12
C ARG A 35 0.15 -5.35 -13.51
N THR A 36 1.24 -4.77 -14.00
CA THR A 36 2.46 -5.49 -14.33
C THR A 36 3.58 -4.95 -13.47
N ARG A 37 4.16 -5.81 -12.63
CA ARG A 37 5.32 -5.46 -11.81
C ARG A 37 6.55 -5.39 -12.71
N LEU A 38 7.30 -4.30 -12.59
CA LEU A 38 8.58 -4.11 -13.27
C LEU A 38 9.72 -4.59 -12.37
N ALA A 39 10.74 -5.19 -12.97
CA ALA A 39 11.92 -5.69 -12.28
C ALA A 39 13.03 -4.63 -12.26
N ARG A 40 13.62 -4.41 -11.07
CA ARG A 40 14.78 -3.52 -10.91
C ARG A 40 15.96 -4.04 -11.73
N TYR A 41 16.75 -3.12 -12.27
CA TYR A 41 17.91 -3.33 -13.14
C TYR A 41 17.61 -3.90 -14.53
N SER A 42 16.53 -4.65 -14.70
CA SER A 42 16.06 -5.14 -16.01
C SER A 42 15.17 -4.11 -16.71
N ASP A 43 14.15 -3.62 -16.03
CA ASP A 43 13.14 -2.73 -16.61
C ASP A 43 13.33 -1.27 -16.19
N TYR A 44 13.90 -1.04 -14.99
CA TYR A 44 14.18 0.30 -14.48
C TYR A 44 15.37 0.33 -13.53
N ASP A 45 15.97 1.50 -13.37
CA ASP A 45 16.91 1.83 -12.29
C ASP A 45 16.29 2.84 -11.35
N PHE A 46 16.51 2.68 -10.04
CA PHE A 46 16.03 3.58 -9.00
C PHE A 46 17.20 4.08 -8.16
N GLU A 47 17.33 5.41 -8.10
CA GLU A 47 18.27 6.13 -7.26
C GLU A 47 17.50 6.64 -6.02
N PRO A 48 17.71 6.02 -4.84
CA PRO A 48 16.85 6.21 -3.69
C PRO A 48 17.02 7.57 -2.99
N PHE A 49 18.21 8.17 -3.01
CA PHE A 49 18.49 9.42 -2.29
C PHE A 49 17.86 10.62 -3.00
N SER A 50 18.02 10.70 -4.30
CA SER A 50 17.42 11.70 -5.18
C SER A 50 15.97 11.38 -5.57
N GLY A 51 15.52 10.15 -5.33
CA GLY A 51 14.21 9.69 -5.75
C GLY A 51 14.08 9.53 -7.27
N ARG A 52 15.19 9.47 -8.01
CA ARG A 52 15.14 9.40 -9.47
C ARG A 52 14.89 7.98 -9.95
N ILE A 53 13.96 7.83 -10.89
CA ILE A 53 13.72 6.58 -11.59
C ILE A 53 14.01 6.73 -13.08
N LEU A 54 14.66 5.72 -13.65
CA LEU A 54 14.97 5.64 -15.08
C LEU A 54 14.43 4.33 -15.64
N PHE A 55 13.45 4.42 -16.54
CA PHE A 55 12.98 3.28 -17.30
C PHE A 55 13.94 2.96 -18.43
N ARG A 56 14.24 1.67 -18.61
CA ARG A 56 15.14 1.19 -19.66
C ARG A 56 14.44 1.12 -21.01
N GLU A 57 13.12 0.99 -20.99
CA GLU A 57 12.27 1.05 -22.18
C GLU A 57 11.19 2.13 -22.04
N PRO A 58 10.68 2.68 -23.15
CA PRO A 58 9.54 3.58 -23.10
C PRO A 58 8.30 2.89 -22.52
N VAL A 59 7.65 3.54 -21.54
CA VAL A 59 6.36 3.08 -21.02
C VAL A 59 5.25 3.63 -21.92
N PRO A 60 4.41 2.78 -22.54
CA PRO A 60 3.27 3.25 -23.33
C PRO A 60 2.27 4.01 -22.47
N SER A 61 1.70 5.11 -22.98
CA SER A 61 0.68 5.89 -22.26
C SER A 61 -0.71 5.25 -22.29
N VAL A 62 -0.95 4.31 -23.21
CA VAL A 62 -2.22 3.60 -23.38
C VAL A 62 -1.98 2.14 -23.78
N ASP A 63 -2.95 1.28 -23.52
CA ASP A 63 -2.97 -0.10 -24.02
C ASP A 63 -3.57 -0.19 -25.45
N GLU A 64 -3.64 -1.41 -26.00
CA GLU A 64 -4.21 -1.70 -27.32
C GLU A 64 -5.68 -1.23 -27.50
N ASN A 65 -6.40 -1.03 -26.38
CA ASN A 65 -7.79 -0.60 -26.33
C ASN A 65 -7.93 0.89 -25.98
N ASN A 66 -6.84 1.67 -26.03
CA ASN A 66 -6.77 3.08 -25.62
C ASN A 66 -7.13 3.34 -24.15
N ASN A 67 -7.00 2.35 -23.27
CA ASN A 67 -7.12 2.58 -21.84
C ASN A 67 -5.82 3.22 -21.31
N PRO A 68 -5.88 4.24 -20.45
CA PRO A 68 -4.70 4.92 -19.94
C PRO A 68 -3.84 4.00 -19.06
N ILE A 69 -2.53 4.03 -19.32
CA ILE A 69 -1.50 3.40 -18.52
C ILE A 69 -0.82 4.48 -17.67
N TYR A 70 -0.55 4.15 -16.41
CA TYR A 70 0.20 4.99 -15.49
C TYR A 70 1.18 4.14 -14.69
N ILE A 71 2.27 4.76 -14.25
CA ILE A 71 3.23 4.14 -13.36
C ILE A 71 2.80 4.39 -11.91
N ARG A 72 2.79 3.33 -11.11
CA ARG A 72 2.70 3.39 -9.66
C ARG A 72 4.04 3.02 -9.06
N ILE A 73 4.54 3.87 -8.17
CA ILE A 73 5.77 3.64 -7.41
C ILE A 73 5.39 3.71 -5.94
N SER A 74 5.70 2.66 -5.20
CA SER A 74 5.57 2.62 -3.74
C SER A 74 6.94 2.33 -3.16
N TYR A 75 7.35 3.10 -2.16
CA TYR A 75 8.66 2.99 -1.51
C TYR A 75 8.53 3.48 -0.08
N GLU A 76 9.42 3.01 0.79
CA GLU A 76 9.54 3.55 2.14
C GLU A 76 10.52 4.71 2.14
N VAL A 77 10.33 5.67 3.03
CA VAL A 77 11.23 6.81 3.24
C VAL A 77 11.73 6.77 4.68
N GLU A 78 13.01 7.09 4.88
CA GLU A 78 13.50 7.40 6.22
C GLU A 78 13.00 8.80 6.58
N GLU A 79 12.07 8.88 7.54
CA GLU A 79 11.63 10.16 8.06
C GLU A 79 12.73 10.80 8.91
N GLU A 80 13.55 11.66 8.30
CA GLU A 80 14.49 12.51 9.06
C GLU A 80 13.78 13.62 9.85
N PHE A 81 12.56 14.01 9.45
CA PHE A 81 11.83 15.16 10.00
C PHE A 81 10.35 14.88 10.35
N GLY A 82 10.07 13.70 10.91
CA GLY A 82 8.81 13.40 11.60
C GLY A 82 8.95 13.65 13.10
N ASP A 83 8.04 14.42 13.70
CA ASP A 83 7.99 14.49 15.16
C ASP A 83 7.77 13.08 15.71
N LYS A 84 8.65 12.61 16.62
CA LYS A 84 8.48 11.32 17.30
C LYS A 84 7.06 11.25 17.88
N HIS A 85 6.26 10.34 17.36
CA HIS A 85 4.89 10.13 17.82
C HIS A 85 4.75 8.79 18.53
N TRP A 86 3.81 8.75 19.48
CA TRP A 86 3.46 7.54 20.21
C TRP A 86 2.35 6.81 19.47
N VAL A 87 2.65 5.57 19.07
CA VAL A 87 1.65 4.62 18.58
C VAL A 87 1.32 3.64 19.70
N GLY A 88 0.04 3.38 19.92
CA GLY A 88 -0.42 2.43 20.93
C GLY A 88 -1.79 1.87 20.62
N GLY A 89 -2.06 0.66 21.09
CA GLY A 89 -3.36 0.02 20.90
C GLY A 89 -3.58 -1.13 21.86
N PHE A 90 -4.84 -1.56 21.95
CA PHE A 90 -5.23 -2.76 22.67
C PHE A 90 -6.19 -3.61 21.82
N ASP A 91 -6.07 -4.92 21.94
CA ASP A 91 -7.00 -5.90 21.39
C ASP A 91 -7.48 -6.81 22.52
N ALA A 92 -8.78 -7.07 22.56
CA ALA A 92 -9.39 -7.96 23.52
C ALA A 92 -10.37 -8.91 22.82
N LYS A 93 -10.16 -10.21 23.02
CA LYS A 93 -11.05 -11.26 22.51
C LYS A 93 -11.67 -12.05 23.66
N VAL A 94 -12.99 -12.10 23.70
CA VAL A 94 -13.77 -12.86 24.69
C VAL A 94 -14.46 -14.02 23.99
N LYS A 95 -14.30 -15.23 24.52
CA LYS A 95 -15.10 -16.39 24.11
C LYS A 95 -16.45 -16.31 24.80
N LEU A 96 -17.52 -16.20 24.00
CA LEU A 96 -18.89 -16.22 24.51
C LEU A 96 -19.37 -17.67 24.68
N SER A 97 -18.96 -18.55 23.76
CA SER A 97 -19.20 -19.99 23.78
C SER A 97 -18.04 -20.72 23.09
N ASP A 98 -18.03 -22.06 23.12
CA ASP A 98 -17.01 -22.87 22.44
C ASP A 98 -16.88 -22.60 20.93
N ASN A 99 -17.98 -22.11 20.33
CA ASN A 99 -18.08 -21.88 18.89
C ASN A 99 -18.22 -20.40 18.52
N VAL A 100 -18.27 -19.48 19.50
CA VAL A 100 -18.51 -18.06 19.22
C VAL A 100 -17.58 -17.20 20.08
N SER A 101 -16.89 -16.28 19.43
CA SER A 101 -16.03 -15.29 20.10
C SER A 101 -16.27 -13.90 19.56
N PHE A 102 -16.11 -12.92 20.44
CA PHE A 102 -16.21 -11.51 20.14
C PHE A 102 -14.85 -10.87 20.38
N GLY A 103 -14.38 -10.08 19.42
CA GLY A 103 -13.16 -9.28 19.50
C GLY A 103 -13.49 -7.80 19.45
N ALA A 104 -12.70 -7.01 20.16
CA ALA A 104 -12.69 -5.57 20.05
C ALA A 104 -11.24 -5.08 20.03
N ALA A 105 -10.93 -4.19 19.10
CA ALA A 105 -9.62 -3.61 18.91
C ALA A 105 -9.71 -2.08 18.87
N TYR A 106 -8.70 -1.45 19.43
CA TYR A 106 -8.51 -0.02 19.40
C TYR A 106 -7.04 0.29 19.15
N ALA A 107 -6.75 1.14 18.18
CA ALA A 107 -5.40 1.62 17.91
C ALA A 107 -5.44 3.13 17.69
N LYS A 108 -4.45 3.82 18.26
CA LYS A 108 -4.28 5.25 18.12
C LYS A 108 -2.85 5.59 17.75
N ASP A 109 -2.74 6.41 16.73
CA ASP A 109 -1.50 7.04 16.30
C ASP A 109 -1.60 8.55 16.56
N ASN A 110 -0.68 9.07 17.38
CA ASN A 110 -0.61 10.49 17.71
C ASN A 110 0.37 11.26 16.82
N ASP A 111 0.48 10.88 15.55
CA ASP A 111 1.15 11.71 14.55
C ASP A 111 0.52 13.12 14.50
N LYS A 112 1.36 14.17 14.47
CA LYS A 112 0.90 15.57 14.51
C LYS A 112 0.35 16.06 13.18
N GLN A 113 0.74 15.45 12.07
CA GLN A 113 0.33 15.83 10.72
C GLN A 113 -0.88 15.00 10.27
N THR A 114 -0.91 13.71 10.59
CA THR A 114 -1.99 12.78 10.24
C THR A 114 -2.36 11.88 11.41
N PRO A 115 -2.97 12.43 12.49
CA PRO A 115 -3.43 11.61 13.59
C PRO A 115 -4.48 10.61 13.09
N TYR A 116 -4.38 9.37 13.53
CA TYR A 116 -5.32 8.33 13.12
C TYR A 116 -5.76 7.45 14.28
N GLU A 117 -7.03 7.08 14.27
CA GLU A 117 -7.67 6.29 15.31
C GLU A 117 -8.53 5.22 14.63
N ILE A 118 -8.29 3.96 14.97
CA ILE A 118 -9.05 2.81 14.51
C ILE A 118 -9.72 2.19 15.72
N ALA A 119 -11.04 2.05 15.65
CA ALA A 119 -11.80 1.22 16.56
C ALA A 119 -12.57 0.18 15.75
N GLY A 120 -12.50 -1.08 16.15
CA GLY A 120 -13.16 -2.18 15.46
C GLY A 120 -13.72 -3.18 16.46
N ALA A 121 -14.82 -3.82 16.08
CA ALA A 121 -15.35 -4.98 16.77
C ALA A 121 -15.61 -6.06 15.73
N ASN A 122 -15.34 -7.31 16.09
CA ASN A 122 -15.56 -8.44 15.21
C ASN A 122 -16.22 -9.61 15.96
N ILE A 123 -17.02 -10.39 15.25
CA ILE A 123 -17.61 -11.64 15.75
C ILE A 123 -17.05 -12.78 14.91
N GLU A 124 -16.49 -13.79 15.58
CA GLU A 124 -15.99 -14.99 14.94
C GLU A 124 -16.83 -16.20 15.38
N VAL A 125 -17.43 -16.88 14.40
CA VAL A 125 -18.22 -18.10 14.57
C VAL A 125 -17.47 -19.29 13.98
N LYS A 126 -17.24 -20.30 14.81
CA LYS A 126 -16.63 -21.57 14.44
C LYS A 126 -17.72 -22.59 14.08
N LEU A 127 -17.84 -22.90 12.79
CA LEU A 127 -18.85 -23.83 12.25
C LEU A 127 -18.40 -25.29 12.29
N GLY A 128 -17.12 -25.56 12.53
CA GLY A 128 -16.54 -26.90 12.66
C GLY A 128 -15.08 -26.86 13.13
N SER A 129 -14.40 -28.00 13.20
CA SER A 129 -13.01 -28.07 13.69
C SER A 129 -11.98 -27.27 12.87
N LYS A 130 -12.31 -26.90 11.62
CA LYS A 130 -11.45 -26.10 10.72
C LYS A 130 -12.16 -24.97 9.94
N THR A 131 -13.42 -24.67 10.24
CA THR A 131 -14.21 -23.67 9.48
C THR A 131 -14.58 -22.50 10.38
N TYR A 132 -14.16 -21.29 10.00
CA TYR A 132 -14.38 -20.05 10.74
C TYR A 132 -15.01 -19.00 9.82
N VAL A 133 -15.95 -18.22 10.35
CA VAL A 133 -16.52 -17.03 9.71
C VAL A 133 -16.31 -15.86 10.66
N ALA A 134 -15.76 -14.76 10.16
CA ALA A 134 -15.58 -13.52 10.91
C ALA A 134 -16.28 -12.37 10.19
N SER A 135 -16.93 -11.49 10.95
CA SER A 135 -17.57 -10.25 10.48
C SER A 135 -17.29 -9.11 11.43
#